data_AF-A0A5V4LHD0-F1
#
_entry.id   AF-A0A5V4LHD0-F1
#
_cell.length_a   1.000
_cell.length_b   1.000
_cell.length_c   1.000
_cell.angle_alpha   90.00
_cell.angle_beta   90.00
_cell.angle_gamma   90.00
#
_symmetry.space_group_name_H-M   'P 1'
#
loop_
_entity.id
_entity.type
_entity.pdbx_description
1 polymer ?
#
loop_
_entity_poly.entity_id
_entity_poly.type
_entity_poly.pdbx_seq_one_letter_code
_entity_poly.pdbx_strand_id
1 'polypeptide(L)'
;LPAEITTSEYSKIESELLQSLLGENLQQRISKIIKKKDITEINQYLNEFVEQLSGKLNGQYHFKRPTQRQNSFTQRHMIAKIIESYFSDKILHYIDSINRDTPVHNLSSGEKRKALLDLSMGFLKGNPKKTQQSTVLAVDEPELSLHATSCFKQFEKIREISELGIQTICTTHWYGFLPAAMSGSATYVSPNQSFIKCINLEYYRDELSALVKESRGSYLDTLEVKSNHDLVQSIITS
;
A
#
# COMPACT_ATOMS: atom_id res chain seq x y z
N LEU A 1 0.93 1.56 3.54
CA LEU A 1 -0.53 1.35 3.67
C LEU A 1 -0.97 2.13 4.91
N PRO A 2 -1.79 3.18 4.76
CA PRO A 2 -2.17 4.06 5.87
C PRO A 2 -3.25 3.42 6.77
N ALA A 3 -3.40 3.93 7.99
CA ALA A 3 -4.35 3.39 8.94
C ALA A 3 -5.83 3.73 8.62
N GLU A 4 -6.10 4.95 8.17
CA GLU A 4 -7.41 5.35 7.67
C GLU A 4 -7.36 5.52 6.16
N ILE A 5 -8.37 4.99 5.47
CA ILE A 5 -8.52 5.11 4.02
C ILE A 5 -9.97 5.48 3.74
N THR A 6 -10.19 6.68 3.19
CA THR A 6 -11.52 7.08 2.69
C THR A 6 -11.89 6.29 1.44
N THR A 7 -13.18 6.19 1.11
CA THR A 7 -13.65 5.44 -0.08
C THR A 7 -13.00 5.93 -1.38
N SER A 8 -12.77 7.24 -1.52
CA SER A 8 -12.13 7.83 -2.69
C SER A 8 -10.62 7.55 -2.74
N GLU A 9 -9.95 7.50 -1.59
CA GLU A 9 -8.56 7.09 -1.48
C GLU A 9 -8.39 5.59 -1.72
N TYR A 10 -9.36 4.76 -1.31
CA TYR A 10 -9.28 3.32 -1.52
C TYR A 10 -9.25 2.97 -3.01
N SER A 11 -10.13 3.57 -3.81
CA SER A 11 -10.13 3.36 -5.27
C SER A 11 -8.87 3.91 -5.95
N LYS A 12 -8.29 5.01 -5.43
CA LYS A 12 -7.02 5.54 -5.92
C LYS A 12 -5.85 4.66 -5.56
N ILE A 13 -5.77 4.21 -4.30
CA ILE A 13 -4.77 3.27 -3.80
C ILE A 13 -4.91 1.97 -4.57
N GLU A 14 -6.11 1.47 -4.80
CA GLU A 14 -6.37 0.32 -5.66
C GLU A 14 -5.77 0.54 -7.06
N SER A 15 -6.05 1.69 -7.69
CA SER A 15 -5.50 2.03 -9.00
C SER A 15 -3.97 2.15 -8.99
N GLU A 16 -3.37 2.83 -8.02
CA GLU A 16 -1.92 3.01 -7.91
C GLU A 16 -1.19 1.72 -7.52
N LEU A 17 -1.78 0.94 -6.62
CA LEU A 17 -1.29 -0.36 -6.18
C LEU A 17 -1.35 -1.31 -7.38
N LEU A 18 -2.51 -1.44 -8.04
CA LEU A 18 -2.67 -2.18 -9.30
C LEU A 18 -1.65 -1.70 -10.34
N GLN A 19 -1.49 -0.39 -10.56
CA GLN A 19 -0.55 0.14 -11.56
C GLN A 19 0.93 -0.13 -11.20
N SER A 20 1.33 0.01 -9.93
CA SER A 20 2.69 -0.24 -9.47
C SER A 20 3.04 -1.74 -9.50
N LEU A 21 2.04 -2.59 -9.29
CA LEU A 21 2.16 -4.05 -9.27
C LEU A 21 2.00 -4.67 -10.67
N LEU A 22 1.24 -4.04 -11.58
CA LEU A 22 1.12 -4.39 -13.00
C LEU A 22 2.25 -3.78 -13.86
N GLY A 23 3.03 -2.87 -13.28
CA GLY A 23 3.86 -1.86 -13.93
C GLY A 23 4.89 -2.36 -14.94
N GLU A 24 5.34 -3.61 -14.88
CA GLU A 24 6.32 -4.13 -15.85
C GLU A 24 5.73 -5.02 -16.95
N ASN A 25 4.44 -5.35 -16.94
CA ASN A 25 3.84 -6.13 -18.03
C ASN A 25 2.77 -5.37 -18.82
N LEU A 26 1.91 -4.57 -18.20
CA LEU A 26 0.77 -3.99 -18.93
C LEU A 26 1.19 -2.83 -19.85
N GLN A 27 1.96 -1.87 -19.33
CA GLN A 27 2.44 -0.74 -20.14
C GLN A 27 3.32 -1.22 -21.29
N GLN A 28 4.18 -2.21 -21.06
CA GLN A 28 5.03 -2.81 -22.09
C GLN A 28 4.23 -3.61 -23.13
N ARG A 29 3.17 -4.32 -22.72
CA ARG A 29 2.29 -5.06 -23.63
C ARG A 29 1.49 -4.10 -24.50
N ILE A 30 0.91 -3.06 -23.92
CA ILE A 30 0.14 -2.05 -24.65
C ILE A 30 1.08 -1.22 -25.56
N SER A 31 2.31 -0.91 -25.10
CA SER A 31 3.28 -0.18 -25.92
C SER A 31 3.74 -0.95 -27.17
N LYS A 32 3.66 -2.29 -27.16
CA LYS A 32 3.92 -3.12 -28.35
C LYS A 32 2.80 -3.03 -29.39
N ILE A 33 1.59 -2.69 -28.96
CA ILE A 33 0.43 -2.54 -29.84
C ILE A 33 0.41 -1.14 -30.47
N ILE A 34 0.63 -0.10 -29.65
CA ILE A 34 0.58 1.30 -30.08
C ILE A 34 1.87 1.67 -30.81
N LYS A 35 1.78 2.06 -32.08
CA LYS A 35 2.96 2.47 -32.86
C LYS A 35 3.26 3.94 -32.65
N LYS A 36 4.54 4.33 -32.78
CA LYS A 36 4.94 5.74 -32.74
C LYS A 36 4.25 6.59 -33.80
N LYS A 37 3.97 6.00 -34.98
CA LYS A 37 3.30 6.68 -36.09
C LYS A 37 1.92 7.18 -35.69
N ASP A 38 1.14 6.37 -34.98
CA ASP A 38 -0.21 6.72 -34.52
C ASP A 38 -0.19 7.95 -33.61
N ILE A 39 0.81 8.02 -32.71
CA ILE A 39 0.99 9.18 -31.81
C ILE A 39 1.34 10.45 -32.59
N THR A 40 2.17 10.34 -33.64
CA THR A 40 2.53 11.49 -34.47
C THR A 40 1.33 12.02 -35.26
N GLU A 41 0.55 11.13 -35.88
CA GLU A 41 -0.65 11.51 -36.63
C GLU A 41 -1.72 12.13 -35.72
N ILE A 42 -1.94 11.57 -34.52
CA ILE A 42 -2.85 12.15 -33.51
C ILE A 42 -2.39 13.57 -33.14
N ASN A 43 -1.11 13.78 -32.85
CA ASN A 43 -0.61 15.11 -32.51
C ASN A 43 -0.78 16.09 -33.66
N GLN A 44 -0.54 15.67 -34.90
CA GLN A 44 -0.73 16.51 -36.07
C GLN A 44 -2.20 16.95 -36.20
N TYR A 45 -3.14 15.99 -36.16
CA TYR A 45 -4.57 16.28 -36.24
C TYR A 45 -5.05 17.20 -35.12
N LEU A 46 -4.61 16.97 -33.87
CA LEU A 46 -4.98 17.80 -32.73
C LEU A 46 -4.46 19.25 -32.87
N ASN A 47 -3.24 19.44 -33.39
CA ASN A 47 -2.71 20.78 -33.64
C ASN A 47 -3.51 21.49 -34.74
N GLU A 48 -3.78 20.81 -35.86
CA GLU A 48 -4.61 21.34 -36.95
C GLU A 48 -6.02 21.73 -36.46
N PHE A 49 -6.63 20.90 -35.61
CA PHE A 49 -7.94 21.19 -35.02
C PHE A 49 -7.92 22.43 -34.11
N VAL A 50 -6.88 22.59 -33.30
CA VAL A 50 -6.69 23.78 -32.45
C VAL A 50 -6.50 25.05 -33.28
N GLU A 51 -5.77 24.97 -34.39
CA GLU A 51 -5.62 26.08 -35.34
C GLU A 51 -6.96 26.46 -35.99
N GLN A 52 -7.75 25.47 -36.43
CA GLN A 52 -9.08 25.70 -36.98
C GLN A 52 -10.03 26.37 -35.96
N LEU A 53 -9.98 25.95 -34.69
CA LEU A 53 -10.76 26.59 -33.63
C LEU A 53 -10.34 28.05 -33.40
N SER A 54 -9.04 28.32 -33.41
CA SER A 54 -8.51 29.68 -33.26
C SER A 54 -8.96 30.58 -34.41
N GLY A 55 -9.04 30.04 -35.63
CA GLY A 55 -9.61 30.71 -36.79
C GLY A 55 -11.11 31.04 -36.63
N LYS A 56 -11.91 30.10 -36.09
CA LYS A 56 -13.35 30.33 -35.80
C LYS A 56 -13.59 31.36 -34.70
N LEU A 57 -12.63 31.58 -33.81
CA LEU A 57 -12.71 32.55 -32.73
C LEU A 57 -12.22 33.95 -33.15
N ASN A 58 -12.18 34.22 -34.45
CA ASN A 58 -11.73 35.50 -35.04
C ASN A 58 -10.36 35.96 -34.54
N GLY A 59 -9.49 35.02 -34.13
CA GLY A 59 -8.16 35.33 -33.57
C GLY A 59 -8.16 36.01 -32.20
N GLN A 60 -9.32 36.24 -31.58
CA GLN A 60 -9.42 36.87 -30.26
C GLN A 60 -9.10 35.89 -29.12
N TYR A 61 -9.28 34.59 -29.38
CA TYR A 61 -9.03 33.53 -28.42
C TYR A 61 -8.13 32.48 -29.07
N HIS A 62 -7.07 32.09 -28.38
CA HIS A 62 -6.16 31.07 -28.85
C HIS A 62 -5.83 30.08 -27.72
N PHE A 63 -5.69 28.81 -28.06
CA PHE A 63 -5.26 27.80 -27.09
C PHE A 63 -3.74 27.87 -26.96
N LYS A 64 -3.27 28.35 -25.80
CA LYS A 64 -1.85 28.43 -25.47
C LYS A 64 -1.45 27.28 -24.56
N ARG A 65 -0.28 26.69 -24.81
CA ARG A 65 0.36 25.80 -23.84
C ARG A 65 0.93 26.65 -22.69
N PRO A 66 0.61 26.35 -21.41
CA PRO A 66 1.06 27.15 -20.27
C PRO A 66 2.59 27.27 -20.12
N THR A 67 3.37 26.39 -20.76
CA THR A 67 4.85 26.40 -20.68
C THR A 67 5.49 25.87 -21.96
N GLN A 68 6.64 26.44 -22.36
CA GLN A 68 7.43 26.00 -23.53
C GLN A 68 7.92 24.54 -23.44
N ARG A 69 7.91 23.94 -22.24
CA ARG A 69 8.39 22.57 -21.96
C ARG A 69 7.30 21.48 -22.01
N GLN A 70 6.04 21.82 -22.29
CA GLN A 70 5.01 20.78 -22.42
C GLN A 70 5.16 20.04 -23.75
N ASN A 71 5.79 18.88 -23.65
CA ASN A 71 5.96 17.89 -24.71
C ASN A 71 4.59 17.50 -25.31
N SER A 72 4.58 17.25 -26.62
CA SER A 72 3.46 16.68 -27.37
C SER A 72 2.83 15.47 -26.65
N PHE A 73 1.58 15.14 -27.00
CA PHE A 73 0.94 13.93 -26.50
C PHE A 73 1.85 12.73 -26.77
N THR A 74 2.28 12.05 -25.70
CA THR A 74 3.27 10.96 -25.82
C THR A 74 2.57 9.61 -25.80
N GLN A 75 3.26 8.58 -26.27
CA GLN A 75 2.80 7.20 -26.14
C GLN A 75 2.51 6.83 -24.67
N ARG A 76 3.30 7.35 -23.72
CA ARG A 76 3.08 7.16 -22.28
C ARG A 76 1.75 7.78 -21.83
N HIS A 77 1.40 8.98 -22.30
CA HIS A 77 0.13 9.61 -21.99
C HIS A 77 -1.06 8.79 -22.53
N MET A 78 -0.95 8.26 -23.75
CA MET A 78 -1.99 7.42 -24.34
C MET A 78 -2.21 6.13 -23.54
N ILE A 79 -1.12 5.42 -23.24
CA ILE A 79 -1.18 4.18 -22.46
C ILE A 79 -1.78 4.44 -21.08
N ALA A 80 -1.36 5.50 -20.40
CA ALA A 80 -1.91 5.88 -19.10
C ALA A 80 -3.43 6.13 -19.18
N LYS A 81 -3.91 6.87 -20.20
CA LYS A 81 -5.35 7.10 -20.36
C LYS A 81 -6.15 5.87 -20.78
N ILE A 82 -5.57 4.96 -21.57
CA ILE A 82 -6.21 3.67 -21.87
C ILE A 82 -6.40 2.86 -20.59
N ILE A 83 -5.34 2.74 -19.78
CA ILE A 83 -5.39 2.01 -18.51
C ILE A 83 -6.41 2.65 -17.58
N GLU A 84 -6.32 3.97 -17.38
CA GLU A 84 -7.25 4.71 -16.52
C GLU A 84 -8.70 4.54 -16.96
N SER A 85 -9.00 4.73 -18.26
CA SER A 85 -10.36 4.59 -18.79
C SER A 85 -10.88 3.15 -18.74
N TYR A 86 -10.00 2.15 -18.83
CA TYR A 86 -10.41 0.75 -18.77
C TYR A 86 -10.75 0.30 -17.34
N PHE A 87 -10.04 0.83 -16.35
CA PHE A 87 -10.26 0.50 -14.94
C PHE A 87 -11.22 1.46 -14.24
N SER A 88 -11.55 2.62 -14.83
CA SER A 88 -12.41 3.62 -14.18
C SER A 88 -13.84 3.17 -13.89
N ASP A 89 -14.35 2.20 -14.66
CA ASP A 89 -15.69 1.62 -14.50
C ASP A 89 -15.65 0.24 -13.82
N LYS A 90 -14.46 -0.24 -13.43
CA LYS A 90 -14.28 -1.53 -12.78
C LYS A 90 -14.27 -1.31 -11.27
N ILE A 91 -15.12 -2.07 -10.58
CA ILE A 91 -15.19 -2.09 -9.13
C ILE A 91 -14.54 -3.40 -8.69
N LEU A 92 -13.64 -3.33 -7.71
CA LEU A 92 -13.12 -4.52 -7.07
C LEU A 92 -14.13 -5.09 -6.08
N HIS A 93 -14.32 -6.40 -6.19
CA HIS A 93 -15.27 -7.14 -5.38
C HIS A 93 -14.51 -8.16 -4.51
N TYR A 94 -14.94 -8.29 -3.26
CA TYR A 94 -14.50 -9.31 -2.34
C TYR A 94 -15.51 -10.44 -2.34
N ILE A 95 -15.04 -11.66 -2.64
CA ILE A 95 -15.84 -12.88 -2.58
C ILE A 95 -15.46 -13.62 -1.30
N ASP A 96 -16.44 -13.81 -0.42
CA ASP A 96 -16.21 -14.52 0.85
C ASP A 96 -16.27 -16.06 0.71
N SER A 97 -16.04 -16.79 1.81
CA SER A 97 -16.08 -18.26 1.82
C SER A 97 -17.45 -18.88 1.52
N ILE A 98 -18.52 -18.08 1.54
CA ILE A 98 -19.91 -18.47 1.22
C ILE A 98 -20.27 -17.96 -0.19
N ASN A 99 -19.28 -17.53 -0.97
CA ASN A 99 -19.43 -16.99 -2.32
C ASN A 99 -20.30 -15.72 -2.39
N ARG A 100 -20.38 -14.96 -1.30
CA ARG A 100 -21.04 -13.65 -1.29
C ARG A 100 -20.14 -12.63 -1.97
N ASP A 101 -20.72 -11.96 -2.95
CA ASP A 101 -20.04 -10.96 -3.75
C ASP A 101 -20.31 -9.55 -3.18
N THR A 102 -19.29 -8.93 -2.59
CA THR A 102 -19.41 -7.61 -1.94
C THR A 102 -18.41 -6.63 -2.51
N PRO A 103 -18.84 -5.46 -3.03
CA PRO A 103 -17.92 -4.41 -3.43
C PRO A 103 -17.00 -4.01 -2.28
N VAL A 104 -15.69 -3.91 -2.53
CA VAL A 104 -14.69 -3.65 -1.46
C VAL A 104 -14.96 -2.32 -0.74
N HIS A 105 -15.54 -1.33 -1.43
CA HIS A 105 -15.92 -0.06 -0.80
C HIS A 105 -17.09 -0.17 0.20
N ASN A 106 -17.89 -1.25 0.13
CA ASN A 106 -18.99 -1.54 1.07
C ASN A 106 -18.55 -2.37 2.28
N LEU A 107 -17.29 -2.84 2.30
CA LEU A 107 -16.74 -3.54 3.46
C LEU A 107 -16.60 -2.60 4.67
N SER A 108 -16.64 -3.17 5.87
CA SER A 108 -16.30 -2.46 7.11
C SER A 108 -14.85 -1.97 7.10
N SER A 109 -14.49 -1.05 8.00
CA SER A 109 -13.11 -0.52 8.09
C SER A 109 -12.07 -1.64 8.27
N GLY A 110 -12.34 -2.61 9.16
CA GLY A 110 -11.48 -3.77 9.38
C GLY A 110 -11.38 -4.70 8.17
N GLU A 111 -12.49 -4.95 7.48
CA GLU A 111 -12.50 -5.79 6.27
C GLU A 111 -11.78 -5.13 5.10
N LYS A 112 -11.91 -3.81 4.91
CA LYS A 112 -11.15 -3.05 3.91
C LYS A 112 -9.65 -3.19 4.13
N ARG A 113 -9.20 -3.09 5.39
CA ARG A 113 -7.79 -3.27 5.77
C ARG A 113 -7.29 -4.68 5.46
N LYS A 114 -8.10 -5.69 5.82
CA LYS A 114 -7.79 -7.09 5.49
C LYS A 114 -7.68 -7.28 3.97
N ALA A 115 -8.64 -6.77 3.21
CA ALA A 115 -8.66 -6.85 1.75
C ALA A 115 -7.43 -6.16 1.14
N LEU A 116 -7.04 -4.98 1.62
CA LEU A 116 -5.86 -4.26 1.12
C LEU A 116 -4.56 -5.05 1.35
N LEU A 117 -4.41 -5.67 2.53
CA LEU A 117 -3.24 -6.50 2.82
C LEU A 117 -3.27 -7.80 1.98
N ASP A 118 -4.43 -8.42 1.81
CA ASP A 118 -4.62 -9.61 0.97
C ASP A 118 -4.26 -9.35 -0.50
N LEU A 119 -4.72 -8.21 -1.04
CA LEU A 119 -4.37 -7.75 -2.37
C LEU A 119 -2.86 -7.52 -2.48
N SER A 120 -2.29 -6.75 -1.55
CA SER A 120 -0.85 -6.46 -1.52
C SER A 120 -0.03 -7.75 -1.54
N MET A 121 -0.39 -8.70 -0.68
CA MET A 121 0.26 -10.02 -0.60
C MET A 121 0.12 -10.82 -1.88
N GLY A 122 -1.08 -10.94 -2.44
CA GLY A 122 -1.34 -11.69 -3.68
C GLY A 122 -0.52 -11.15 -4.85
N PHE A 123 -0.43 -9.83 -4.96
CA PHE A 123 0.35 -9.20 -6.02
C PHE A 123 1.87 -9.28 -5.81
N LEU A 124 2.34 -9.18 -4.57
CA LEU A 124 3.76 -9.35 -4.23
C LEU A 124 4.22 -10.79 -4.48
N LYS A 125 3.41 -11.80 -4.11
CA LYS A 125 3.66 -13.22 -4.44
C LYS A 125 3.65 -13.48 -5.96
N GLY A 126 2.76 -12.82 -6.70
CA GLY A 126 2.61 -13.00 -8.14
C GLY A 126 3.73 -12.40 -9.01
N ASN A 127 4.62 -11.57 -8.44
CA ASN A 127 5.72 -10.91 -9.16
C ASN A 127 7.10 -11.22 -8.55
N PRO A 128 7.56 -12.49 -8.56
CA PRO A 128 8.83 -12.89 -7.95
C PRO A 128 10.08 -12.35 -8.66
N LYS A 129 9.95 -11.65 -9.80
CA LYS A 129 11.08 -11.21 -10.65
C LYS A 129 11.69 -9.85 -10.29
N LYS A 130 11.31 -9.20 -9.18
CA LYS A 130 11.96 -7.96 -8.72
C LYS A 130 13.26 -8.21 -7.95
N THR A 131 14.12 -9.09 -8.44
CA THR A 131 15.48 -9.29 -7.90
C THR A 131 16.38 -8.04 -8.04
N GLN A 132 15.92 -6.98 -8.71
CA GLN A 132 16.67 -5.72 -8.91
C GLN A 132 16.03 -4.47 -8.27
N GLN A 133 14.82 -4.53 -7.71
CA GLN A 133 14.20 -3.39 -7.02
C GLN A 133 13.95 -3.73 -5.55
N SER A 134 14.71 -3.09 -4.65
CA SER A 134 14.48 -3.14 -3.21
C SER A 134 13.09 -2.59 -2.90
N THR A 135 12.13 -3.49 -2.70
CA THR A 135 10.75 -3.14 -2.39
C THR A 135 10.60 -3.04 -0.89
N VAL A 136 10.07 -1.91 -0.41
CA VAL A 136 9.76 -1.70 1.01
C VAL A 136 8.24 -1.62 1.17
N LEU A 137 7.68 -2.49 2.01
CA LEU A 137 6.28 -2.45 2.41
C LEU A 137 6.16 -1.86 3.81
N ALA A 138 5.59 -0.67 3.92
CA ALA A 138 5.24 -0.08 5.22
C ALA A 138 3.73 -0.22 5.47
N VAL A 139 3.32 -0.76 6.62
CA VAL A 139 1.92 -0.95 7.02
C VAL A 139 1.66 -0.25 8.34
N ASP A 140 0.72 0.69 8.34
CA ASP A 140 0.38 1.48 9.51
C ASP A 140 -0.78 0.81 10.27
N GLU A 141 -0.57 0.44 11.54
CA GLU A 141 -1.54 -0.20 12.45
C GLU A 141 -2.35 -1.35 11.85
N PRO A 142 -1.74 -2.46 11.38
CA PRO A 142 -2.43 -3.55 10.70
C PRO A 142 -3.57 -4.22 11.49
N GLU A 143 -3.62 -4.02 12.80
CA GLU A 143 -4.62 -4.50 13.75
C GLU A 143 -5.85 -3.59 13.93
N LEU A 144 -5.80 -2.34 13.46
CA LEU A 144 -6.84 -1.37 13.76
C LEU A 144 -8.21 -1.85 13.26
N SER A 145 -9.22 -1.74 14.12
CA SER A 145 -10.60 -2.18 13.86
C SER A 145 -10.78 -3.70 13.65
N LEU A 146 -9.82 -4.53 14.06
CA LEU A 146 -9.91 -6.00 13.99
C LEU A 146 -10.10 -6.65 15.37
N HIS A 147 -10.75 -7.82 15.37
CA HIS A 147 -10.78 -8.70 16.53
C HIS A 147 -9.43 -9.41 16.72
N ALA A 148 -9.07 -9.75 17.97
CA ALA A 148 -7.81 -10.38 18.37
C ALA A 148 -7.34 -11.52 17.45
N THR A 149 -8.22 -12.48 17.13
CA THR A 149 -7.90 -13.62 16.26
C THR A 149 -7.56 -13.21 14.83
N SER A 150 -8.13 -12.11 14.34
CA SER A 150 -7.83 -11.55 13.02
C SER A 150 -6.52 -10.77 13.03
N CYS A 151 -6.15 -10.13 14.15
CA CYS A 151 -4.87 -9.41 14.29
C CYS A 151 -3.68 -10.35 14.05
N PHE A 152 -3.68 -11.53 14.67
CA PHE A 152 -2.61 -12.52 14.48
C PHE A 152 -2.42 -12.90 13.01
N LYS A 153 -3.52 -13.20 12.30
CA LYS A 153 -3.49 -13.53 10.86
C LYS A 153 -2.93 -12.40 10.00
N GLN A 154 -3.12 -11.14 10.40
CA GLN A 154 -2.56 -10.00 9.66
C GLN A 154 -1.04 -9.91 9.84
N PHE A 155 -0.54 -10.10 11.06
CA PHE A 155 0.90 -10.13 11.32
C PHE A 155 1.59 -11.33 10.66
N GLU A 156 0.95 -12.51 10.60
CA GLU A 156 1.47 -13.65 9.82
C GLU A 156 1.62 -13.31 8.34
N LYS A 157 0.62 -12.66 7.71
CA LYS A 157 0.73 -12.22 6.31
C LYS A 157 1.89 -11.25 6.10
N ILE A 158 2.08 -10.30 7.01
CA ILE A 158 3.19 -9.34 6.97
C ILE A 158 4.53 -10.08 7.03
N ARG A 159 4.64 -11.09 7.89
CA ARG A 159 5.80 -11.98 7.95
C ARG A 159 5.98 -12.76 6.64
N GLU A 160 4.95 -13.39 6.12
CA GLU A 160 5.02 -14.13 4.85
C GLU A 160 5.53 -13.23 3.71
N ILE A 161 5.10 -11.97 3.68
CA ILE A 161 5.61 -10.99 2.71
C ILE A 161 7.12 -10.74 2.92
N SER A 162 7.57 -10.62 4.17
CA SER A 162 9.00 -10.43 4.47
C SER A 162 9.86 -11.62 4.01
N GLU A 163 9.34 -12.84 4.11
CA GLU A 163 10.00 -14.07 3.66
C GLU A 163 10.17 -14.14 2.13
N LEU A 164 9.42 -13.33 1.37
CA LEU A 164 9.61 -13.17 -0.08
C LEU A 164 10.81 -12.28 -0.45
N GLY A 165 11.60 -11.82 0.54
CA GLY A 165 12.72 -10.91 0.34
C GLY A 165 12.31 -9.43 0.23
N ILE A 166 11.12 -9.10 0.72
CA ILE A 166 10.60 -7.72 0.75
C ILE A 166 10.88 -7.14 2.13
N GLN A 167 11.45 -5.93 2.19
CA GLN A 167 11.65 -5.27 3.47
C GLN A 167 10.30 -4.79 3.99
N THR A 168 9.87 -5.29 5.15
CA THR A 168 8.55 -4.97 5.71
C THR A 168 8.71 -4.19 7.01
N ILE A 169 7.95 -3.11 7.14
CA ILE A 169 7.91 -2.23 8.32
C ILE A 169 6.44 -2.12 8.75
N CYS A 170 6.15 -2.20 10.04
CA CYS A 170 4.82 -1.92 10.55
C CYS A 170 4.87 -1.12 11.85
N THR A 171 3.82 -0.30 12.06
CA THR A 171 3.52 0.35 13.34
C THR A 171 2.37 -0.42 13.98
N THR A 172 2.36 -0.54 15.30
CA THR A 172 1.32 -1.26 16.03
C THR A 172 1.24 -0.76 17.46
N HIS A 173 0.02 -0.71 17.99
CA HIS A 173 -0.25 -0.52 19.42
C HIS A 173 -0.45 -1.87 20.15
N TRP A 174 -0.46 -2.98 19.41
CA TRP A 174 -0.62 -4.33 19.91
C TRP A 174 0.73 -5.03 20.11
N TYR A 175 1.14 -5.17 21.37
CA TYR A 175 2.44 -5.74 21.75
C TYR A 175 2.37 -7.15 22.36
N GLY A 176 1.18 -7.63 22.73
CA GLY A 176 1.02 -8.94 23.39
C GLY A 176 1.39 -10.16 22.52
N PHE A 177 1.42 -10.00 21.20
CA PHE A 177 1.59 -11.10 20.24
C PHE A 177 2.77 -10.94 19.27
N LEU A 178 3.45 -9.79 19.26
CA LEU A 178 4.64 -9.55 18.42
C LEU A 178 5.73 -10.63 18.54
N PRO A 179 6.02 -11.20 19.73
CA PRO A 179 7.13 -12.15 19.89
C PRO A 179 6.84 -13.56 19.37
N ALA A 180 5.56 -13.97 19.32
CA ALA A 180 5.21 -15.36 19.02
C ALA A 180 5.25 -15.69 17.51
N ALA A 181 5.17 -14.67 16.65
CA ALA A 181 4.95 -14.87 15.22
C ALA A 181 6.10 -14.40 14.31
N MET A 182 7.09 -13.65 14.80
CA MET A 182 7.97 -12.86 13.92
C MET A 182 9.46 -12.96 14.28
N SER A 183 10.30 -13.25 13.28
CA SER A 183 11.72 -12.91 13.30
C SER A 183 11.88 -11.47 12.81
N GLY A 184 12.65 -10.64 13.52
CA GLY A 184 12.82 -9.24 13.16
C GLY A 184 13.21 -8.36 14.34
N SER A 185 13.06 -7.05 14.15
CA SER A 185 13.37 -6.08 15.19
C SER A 185 12.20 -5.15 15.42
N ALA A 186 11.93 -4.84 16.69
CA ALA A 186 10.90 -3.90 17.12
C ALA A 186 11.55 -2.68 17.75
N THR A 187 11.03 -1.50 17.47
CA THR A 187 11.48 -0.27 18.13
C THR A 187 10.31 0.30 18.90
N TYR A 188 10.48 0.41 20.21
CA TYR A 188 9.50 1.07 21.05
C TYR A 188 9.71 2.59 21.00
N VAL A 189 8.61 3.33 20.82
CA VAL A 189 8.62 4.80 20.70
C VAL A 189 7.67 5.37 21.75
N SER A 190 8.22 6.09 22.73
CA SER A 190 7.45 6.79 23.78
C SER A 190 7.65 8.31 23.71
N PRO A 191 6.63 9.13 24.05
CA PRO A 191 6.77 10.59 24.09
C PRO A 191 7.90 11.08 24.99
N ASN A 192 8.23 10.32 26.05
CA ASN A 192 9.24 10.69 27.04
C ASN A 192 10.57 9.95 26.85
N GLN A 193 10.82 9.39 25.65
CA GLN A 193 12.06 8.65 25.41
C GLN A 193 13.25 9.58 25.19
N SER A 194 14.33 9.34 25.95
CA SER A 194 15.62 10.02 25.76
C SER A 194 16.48 9.40 24.67
N PHE A 195 16.26 8.13 24.34
CA PHE A 195 16.97 7.41 23.27
C PHE A 195 16.07 6.32 22.70
N ILE A 196 16.27 6.01 21.41
CA ILE A 196 15.54 4.97 20.69
C ILE A 196 16.35 3.68 20.78
N LYS A 197 15.75 2.60 21.30
CA LYS A 197 16.35 1.26 21.34
C LYS A 197 15.59 0.30 20.43
N CYS A 198 16.35 -0.39 19.58
CA CYS A 198 15.85 -1.49 18.77
C CYS A 198 15.98 -2.80 19.55
N ILE A 199 14.89 -3.55 19.63
CA ILE A 199 14.76 -4.82 20.33
C ILE A 199 14.76 -5.94 19.29
N ASN A 200 15.56 -6.97 19.51
CA ASN A 200 15.43 -8.20 18.73
C ASN A 200 14.20 -8.99 19.21
N LEU A 201 13.26 -9.27 18.31
CA LEU A 201 12.04 -10.02 18.62
C LEU A 201 12.32 -11.49 19.00
N GLU A 202 13.42 -12.06 18.52
CA GLU A 202 13.84 -13.44 18.87
C GLU A 202 14.20 -13.57 20.36
N TYR A 203 14.76 -12.51 20.94
CA TYR A 203 15.16 -12.43 22.36
C TYR A 203 14.30 -11.44 23.14
N TYR A 204 13.04 -11.27 22.74
CA TYR A 204 12.17 -10.20 23.21
C TYR A 204 12.08 -10.09 24.74
N ARG A 205 12.00 -11.22 25.45
CA ARG A 205 11.88 -11.24 26.93
C ARG A 205 13.12 -10.65 27.61
N ASP A 206 14.30 -11.01 27.11
CA ASP A 206 15.57 -10.56 27.69
C ASP A 206 15.85 -9.10 27.33
N GLU A 207 15.59 -8.71 26.07
CA GLU A 207 15.71 -7.34 25.58
C GLU A 207 14.74 -6.37 26.29
N LEU A 208 13.49 -6.80 26.53
CA LEU A 208 12.55 -6.02 27.35
C LEU A 208 13.05 -5.86 28.78
N SER A 209 13.52 -6.93 29.40
CA SER A 209 14.03 -6.88 30.78
C SER A 209 15.23 -5.94 30.89
N ALA A 210 16.10 -5.92 29.87
CA ALA A 210 17.20 -4.96 29.77
C ALA A 210 16.70 -3.52 29.58
N LEU A 211 15.72 -3.31 28.68
CA LEU A 211 15.13 -2.00 28.45
C LEU A 211 14.46 -1.43 29.71
N VAL A 212 13.72 -2.25 30.47
CA VAL A 212 13.11 -1.86 31.75
C VAL A 212 14.18 -1.37 32.73
N LYS A 213 15.28 -2.12 32.86
CA LYS A 213 16.39 -1.78 33.75
C LYS A 213 17.09 -0.49 33.34
N GLU A 214 17.37 -0.32 32.06
CA GLU A 214 18.04 0.87 31.50
C GLU A 214 17.17 2.13 31.58
N SER A 215 15.88 1.99 31.30
CA SER A 215 14.90 3.10 31.36
C SER A 215 14.36 3.37 32.77
N ARG A 216 14.74 2.56 33.78
CA ARG A 216 14.16 2.60 35.13
C ARG A 216 12.63 2.53 35.12
N GLY A 217 12.06 1.82 34.15
CA GLY A 217 10.62 1.67 33.96
C GLY A 217 9.90 2.85 33.29
N SER A 218 10.55 3.99 33.05
CA SER A 218 9.89 5.20 32.50
C SER A 218 9.33 5.03 31.08
N TYR A 219 9.79 4.01 30.37
CA TYR A 219 9.32 3.69 29.02
C TYR A 219 8.14 2.70 29.03
N LEU A 220 7.81 2.06 30.16
CA LEU A 220 6.73 1.07 30.22
C LEU A 220 5.40 1.61 30.76
N ASP A 221 5.35 2.83 31.26
CA ASP A 221 4.13 3.43 31.87
C ASP A 221 2.93 3.56 30.89
N THR A 222 3.12 3.32 29.59
CA THR A 222 2.03 3.29 28.58
C THR A 222 1.78 1.90 27.98
N LEU A 223 2.53 0.88 28.41
CA LEU A 223 2.25 -0.52 28.11
C LEU A 223 1.23 -1.07 29.11
N GLU A 224 0.14 -0.32 29.36
CA GLU A 224 -1.04 -0.88 30.01
C GLU A 224 -1.51 -2.04 29.15
N VAL A 225 -1.34 -3.25 29.68
CA VAL A 225 -1.82 -4.51 29.12
C VAL A 225 -3.31 -4.34 28.92
N LYS A 226 -3.70 -3.92 27.71
CA LYS A 226 -5.08 -3.53 27.38
C LYS A 226 -6.07 -4.66 27.68
N SER A 227 -5.58 -5.88 27.87
CA SER A 227 -6.29 -6.91 28.59
C SER A 227 -5.33 -7.92 29.21
N ASN A 228 -5.46 -8.21 30.51
CA ASN A 228 -4.84 -9.38 31.16
C ASN A 228 -5.07 -10.68 30.36
N HIS A 229 -6.09 -10.72 29.50
CA HIS A 229 -6.34 -11.80 28.55
C HIS A 229 -5.24 -11.97 27.51
N ASP A 230 -4.64 -10.90 26.99
CA ASP A 230 -3.58 -10.96 25.99
C ASP A 230 -2.26 -11.46 26.60
N LEU A 231 -1.98 -11.06 27.85
CA LEU A 231 -0.86 -11.59 28.62
C LEU A 231 -1.06 -13.09 28.88
N VAL A 232 -2.24 -13.50 29.36
CA VAL A 232 -2.56 -14.90 29.63
C VAL A 232 -2.54 -15.74 28.36
N GLN A 233 -3.03 -15.23 27.22
CA GLN A 233 -2.93 -15.92 25.93
C GLN A 233 -1.49 -16.05 25.45
N SER A 234 -0.64 -15.02 25.62
CA SER A 234 0.79 -15.12 25.29
C SER A 234 1.52 -16.18 26.13
N ILE A 235 1.07 -16.39 27.38
CA ILE A 235 1.62 -17.40 28.29
C ILE A 235 1.08 -18.80 27.95
N ILE A 236 -0.20 -18.93 27.61
CA ILE A 236 -0.85 -20.22 27.29
C ILE A 236 -0.45 -20.74 25.90
N THR A 237 -0.14 -19.85 24.96
CA THR A 237 0.25 -20.22 23.58
C THR A 237 1.77 -20.45 23.45
N SER A 238 2.54 -20.25 24.52
CA SER A 238 3.97 -20.59 24.60
C SER A 238 4.20 -22.04 25.02
#